data_AF-A0A7J9ZNR7-F1
#
_entry.id   AF-A0A7J9ZNR7-F1
#
_cell.length_a   1.000
_cell.length_b   1.000
_cell.length_c   1.000
_cell.angle_alpha   90.00
_cell.angle_beta   90.00
_cell.angle_gamma   90.00
#
_symmetry.space_group_name_H-M   'P 1'
#
loop_
_entity.id
_entity.type
_entity.pdbx_description
1 polymer ?
#
loop_
_entity_poly.entity_id
_entity_poly.type
_entity_poly.pdbx_seq_one_letter_code
_entity_poly.pdbx_strand_id
1 'polypeptide(L)'
;MEIVAETPYRFRIERTDGMRVPGVVFASDELLPGAHGDRSPEQVAGVATLPGIVTASYAMPDVHWGYGFPIGGVAATDIEDGGVVSPGGVGFDICCGVRLLVARDDGRERLAGRLTRIMDELGRLTPRGTGCGGLWRLTGRDELEEVLRGGAAYAVERGHGVRRDLDVDGRRRRLCVHRKGATRALPPGHPGLPGDLTSSGEPVLVPGTMGTASHVLAGTADGVAFHSTAHGAGRMHSRHQAARNVDGERLAGDLRDRGIQVRAASWRGLAEEAPQAYKDVDEVVRVTERNGLARRVARLVPLGVVKG
;
A
#
# COMPACT_ATOMS: atom_id res chain seq x y z
N MET A 1 2.21 -17.96 -22.20
CA MET A 1 2.93 -16.77 -21.72
C MET A 1 4.18 -17.25 -21.02
N GLU A 2 5.35 -16.90 -21.54
CA GLU A 2 6.64 -17.32 -21.00
C GLU A 2 7.11 -16.33 -19.94
N ILE A 3 7.50 -16.84 -18.77
CA ILE A 3 8.06 -16.06 -17.66
C ILE A 3 9.50 -16.52 -17.46
N VAL A 4 10.46 -15.62 -17.68
CA VAL A 4 11.90 -15.90 -17.62
C VAL A 4 12.48 -15.24 -16.37
N ALA A 5 13.23 -16.00 -15.57
CA ALA A 5 13.96 -15.43 -14.44
C ALA A 5 15.16 -14.62 -14.94
N GLU A 6 15.20 -13.32 -14.65
CA GLU A 6 16.37 -12.46 -14.92
C GLU A 6 17.33 -12.48 -13.73
N THR A 7 16.79 -12.58 -12.51
CA THR A 7 17.53 -12.78 -11.25
C THR A 7 16.68 -13.64 -10.30
N PRO A 8 17.21 -14.09 -9.14
CA PRO A 8 16.40 -14.81 -8.14
C PRO A 8 15.20 -14.02 -7.59
N TYR A 9 15.13 -12.70 -7.84
CA TYR A 9 14.08 -11.83 -7.31
C TYR A 9 13.32 -11.06 -8.40
N ARG A 10 13.60 -11.34 -9.68
CA ARG A 10 13.09 -10.58 -10.82
C ARG A 10 12.81 -11.48 -11.99
N PHE A 11 11.59 -11.42 -12.47
CA PHE A 11 11.10 -12.21 -13.59
C PHE A 11 10.58 -11.29 -14.69
N ARG A 12 10.80 -11.69 -15.93
CA ARG A 12 10.35 -11.00 -17.12
C ARG A 12 9.29 -11.82 -17.84
N ILE A 13 8.19 -11.17 -18.20
CA ILE A 13 7.19 -11.71 -19.10
C ILE A 13 7.54 -11.23 -20.50
N GLU A 14 7.96 -12.17 -21.35
CA GLU A 14 8.33 -11.82 -22.72
C GLU A 14 7.13 -11.31 -23.50
N ARG A 15 7.41 -10.42 -24.45
CA ARG A 15 6.37 -9.82 -25.28
C ARG A 15 5.72 -10.89 -26.15
N THR A 16 4.41 -11.08 -25.97
CA THR A 16 3.57 -11.87 -26.87
C THR A 16 2.69 -10.94 -27.72
N ASP A 17 1.98 -11.51 -28.71
CA ASP A 17 1.12 -10.73 -29.62
C ASP A 17 0.16 -9.80 -28.86
N GLY A 18 0.14 -8.54 -29.29
CA GLY A 18 -0.63 -7.44 -28.67
C GLY A 18 0.13 -6.65 -27.59
N MET A 19 1.20 -7.20 -26.99
CA MET A 19 2.02 -6.47 -26.01
C MET A 19 2.92 -5.43 -26.68
N ARG A 20 2.83 -4.19 -26.20
CA ARG A 20 3.66 -3.06 -26.64
C ARG A 20 4.99 -3.02 -25.91
N VAL A 21 5.00 -3.43 -24.64
CA VAL A 21 6.17 -3.50 -23.75
C VAL A 21 6.22 -4.88 -23.06
N PRO A 22 7.36 -5.32 -22.50
CA PRO A 22 7.41 -6.52 -21.68
C PRO A 22 6.66 -6.34 -20.34
N GLY A 23 6.40 -7.43 -19.64
CA GLY A 23 6.03 -7.42 -18.22
C GLY A 23 7.25 -7.66 -17.33
N VAL A 24 7.25 -7.11 -16.13
CA VAL A 24 8.28 -7.36 -15.10
C VAL A 24 7.60 -7.65 -13.78
N VAL A 25 7.96 -8.77 -13.16
CA VAL A 25 7.44 -9.22 -11.86
C VAL A 25 8.59 -9.29 -10.87
N PHE A 26 8.51 -8.49 -9.82
CA PHE A 26 9.44 -8.57 -8.69
C PHE A 26 8.87 -9.57 -7.68
N ALA A 27 9.49 -10.72 -7.53
CA ALA A 27 9.04 -11.78 -6.63
C ALA A 27 10.22 -12.66 -6.27
N SER A 28 10.20 -13.34 -5.13
CA SER A 28 10.97 -14.57 -4.93
C SER A 28 10.16 -15.77 -5.45
N ASP A 29 10.76 -16.96 -5.51
CA ASP A 29 10.04 -18.18 -5.88
C ASP A 29 8.80 -18.43 -5.00
N GLU A 30 8.86 -18.06 -3.72
CA GLU A 30 7.74 -18.16 -2.77
C GLU A 30 6.59 -17.19 -3.09
N LEU A 31 6.92 -15.97 -3.54
CA LEU A 31 5.93 -14.93 -3.82
C LEU A 31 5.42 -14.95 -5.27
N LEU A 32 6.02 -15.77 -6.14
CA LEU A 32 5.67 -15.81 -7.55
C LEU A 32 4.21 -16.27 -7.72
N PRO A 33 3.32 -15.44 -8.33
CA PRO A 33 1.88 -15.70 -8.35
C PRO A 33 1.45 -17.07 -8.87
N GLY A 34 2.15 -17.58 -9.89
CA GLY A 34 1.86 -18.87 -10.50
C GLY A 34 2.00 -20.05 -9.55
N ALA A 35 2.81 -19.94 -8.49
CA ALA A 35 2.97 -21.00 -7.49
C ALA A 35 1.70 -21.24 -6.65
N HIS A 36 0.82 -20.25 -6.55
CA HIS A 36 -0.39 -20.28 -5.71
C HIS A 36 -1.70 -20.28 -6.52
N GLY A 37 -1.63 -20.50 -7.83
CA GLY A 37 -2.80 -20.44 -8.73
C GLY A 37 -3.31 -19.02 -9.00
N ASP A 38 -2.54 -17.98 -8.68
CA ASP A 38 -2.88 -16.60 -8.99
C ASP A 38 -2.53 -16.25 -10.44
N ARG A 39 -3.53 -15.75 -11.17
CA ARG A 39 -3.47 -15.38 -12.58
C ARG A 39 -3.04 -13.93 -12.81
N SER A 40 -2.61 -13.21 -11.77
CA SER A 40 -2.13 -11.82 -11.88
C SER A 40 -1.07 -11.57 -12.97
N PRO A 41 -0.18 -12.53 -13.35
CA PRO A 41 0.73 -12.34 -14.49
C PRO A 41 0.00 -12.09 -15.82
N GLU A 42 -1.20 -12.65 -16.01
CA GLU A 42 -2.01 -12.39 -17.20
C GLU A 42 -2.51 -10.94 -17.24
N GLN A 43 -2.79 -10.35 -16.06
CA GLN A 43 -3.16 -8.95 -15.95
C GLN A 43 -1.95 -8.05 -16.21
N VAL A 44 -0.75 -8.45 -15.79
CA VAL A 44 0.49 -7.75 -16.14
C VAL A 44 0.67 -7.71 -17.66
N ALA A 45 0.48 -8.84 -18.35
CA ALA A 45 0.55 -8.92 -19.81
C ALA A 45 -0.58 -8.10 -20.48
N GLY A 46 -1.80 -8.14 -19.95
CA GLY A 46 -2.92 -7.33 -20.42
C GLY A 46 -2.64 -5.82 -20.35
N VAL A 47 -2.10 -5.35 -19.22
CA VAL A 47 -1.67 -3.94 -19.04
C VAL A 47 -0.56 -3.57 -20.03
N ALA A 48 0.31 -4.51 -20.38
CA ALA A 48 1.39 -4.28 -21.35
C ALA A 48 0.91 -4.01 -22.79
N THR A 49 -0.40 -4.14 -23.07
CA THR A 49 -1.02 -3.84 -24.37
C THR A 49 -1.52 -2.40 -24.50
N LEU A 50 -1.58 -1.64 -23.40
CA LEU A 50 -2.23 -0.32 -23.35
C LEU A 50 -1.56 0.70 -24.30
N PRO A 51 -2.34 1.49 -25.05
CA PRO A 51 -1.77 2.56 -25.87
C PRO A 51 -0.92 3.54 -25.05
N GLY A 52 0.21 3.95 -25.61
CA GLY A 52 1.19 4.84 -24.98
C GLY A 52 1.89 4.26 -23.75
N ILE A 53 1.75 2.98 -23.39
CA ILE A 53 2.50 2.39 -22.28
C ILE A 53 4.01 2.40 -22.57
N VAL A 54 4.81 2.80 -21.58
CA VAL A 54 6.25 2.92 -21.72
C VAL A 54 7.01 1.91 -20.86
N THR A 55 8.19 1.51 -21.33
CA THR A 55 9.18 0.66 -20.63
C THR A 55 8.73 -0.77 -20.33
N ALA A 56 7.77 -0.96 -19.41
CA ALA A 56 7.22 -2.24 -19.00
C ALA A 56 5.92 -2.07 -18.18
N SER A 57 5.15 -3.15 -18.10
CA SER A 57 4.10 -3.33 -17.09
C SER A 57 4.71 -4.00 -15.85
N TYR A 58 4.67 -3.35 -14.69
CA TYR A 58 5.35 -3.83 -13.48
C TYR A 58 4.38 -4.43 -12.47
N ALA A 59 4.82 -5.50 -11.80
CA ALA A 59 4.18 -6.09 -10.65
C ALA A 59 5.14 -6.12 -9.45
N MET A 60 4.70 -5.54 -8.34
CA MET A 60 5.40 -5.50 -7.07
C MET A 60 5.33 -6.86 -6.34
N PRO A 61 6.16 -7.12 -5.31
CA PRO A 61 6.19 -8.43 -4.63
C PRO A 61 4.88 -8.83 -3.93
N ASP A 62 4.04 -7.86 -3.59
CA ASP A 62 2.70 -8.03 -3.05
C ASP A 62 1.61 -8.22 -4.12
N VAL A 63 2.00 -8.44 -5.39
CA VAL A 63 1.07 -8.56 -6.52
C VAL A 63 0.03 -9.66 -6.31
N HIS A 64 -1.23 -9.36 -6.64
CA HIS A 64 -2.29 -10.34 -6.67
C HIS A 64 -3.43 -9.93 -7.61
N TRP A 65 -4.31 -10.88 -7.94
CA TRP A 65 -5.44 -10.66 -8.84
C TRP A 65 -6.28 -9.43 -8.47
N GLY A 66 -6.51 -8.55 -9.45
CA GLY A 66 -7.31 -7.34 -9.32
C GLY A 66 -8.39 -7.19 -10.41
N TYR A 67 -8.95 -5.99 -10.51
CA TYR A 67 -9.88 -5.61 -11.58
C TYR A 67 -9.15 -4.90 -12.74
N GLY A 68 -8.99 -5.57 -13.88
CA GLY A 68 -8.25 -5.05 -15.04
C GLY A 68 -6.74 -5.08 -14.82
N PHE A 69 -6.24 -4.19 -13.96
CA PHE A 69 -4.86 -4.23 -13.45
C PHE A 69 -4.78 -5.15 -12.23
N PRO A 70 -3.63 -5.82 -12.03
CA PRO A 70 -3.37 -6.49 -10.77
C PRO A 70 -3.22 -5.46 -9.65
N ILE A 71 -3.56 -5.85 -8.42
CA ILE A 71 -3.12 -5.11 -7.23
C ILE A 71 -1.63 -5.39 -7.07
N GLY A 72 -0.82 -4.41 -6.68
CA GLY A 72 0.64 -4.45 -6.84
C GLY A 72 1.11 -3.99 -8.23
N GLY A 73 0.21 -3.49 -9.08
CA GLY A 73 0.51 -3.11 -10.46
C GLY A 73 1.00 -1.66 -10.60
N VAL A 74 1.99 -1.45 -11.46
CA VAL A 74 2.46 -0.12 -11.88
C VAL A 74 2.63 -0.06 -13.39
N ALA A 75 2.06 0.97 -14.03
CA ALA A 75 2.30 1.27 -15.44
C ALA A 75 2.32 2.79 -15.65
N ALA A 76 3.19 3.26 -16.55
CA ALA A 76 3.17 4.64 -17.01
C ALA A 76 2.73 4.68 -18.47
N THR A 77 1.83 5.61 -18.79
CA THR A 77 1.43 5.92 -20.17
C THR A 77 1.88 7.34 -20.53
N ASP A 78 2.40 7.50 -21.74
CA ASP A 78 2.83 8.79 -22.29
C ASP A 78 1.63 9.53 -22.89
N ILE A 79 1.30 10.69 -22.31
CA ILE A 79 0.14 11.48 -22.71
C ILE A 79 0.28 12.00 -24.14
N GLU A 80 1.51 12.28 -24.59
CA GLU A 80 1.77 12.80 -25.93
C GLU A 80 1.68 11.71 -27.00
N ASP A 81 1.88 10.45 -26.63
CA ASP A 81 1.81 9.27 -27.53
C ASP A 81 0.49 8.48 -27.37
N GLY A 82 -0.63 9.21 -27.21
CA GLY A 82 -1.96 8.59 -27.11
C GLY A 82 -2.16 7.74 -25.85
N GLY A 83 -1.40 8.01 -24.79
CA GLY A 83 -1.46 7.32 -23.52
C GLY A 83 -2.81 7.41 -22.85
N VAL A 84 -3.27 6.27 -22.35
CA VAL A 84 -4.59 6.14 -21.74
C VAL A 84 -4.54 6.33 -20.23
N VAL A 85 -5.67 6.76 -19.65
CA VAL A 85 -5.95 6.68 -18.22
C VAL A 85 -6.92 5.53 -17.98
N SER A 86 -6.58 4.61 -17.08
CA SER A 86 -7.43 3.47 -16.71
C SER A 86 -7.82 3.55 -15.23
N PRO A 87 -9.11 3.76 -14.89
CA PRO A 87 -9.58 3.68 -13.51
C PRO A 87 -9.23 2.34 -12.85
N GLY A 88 -9.24 1.25 -13.64
CA GLY A 88 -8.83 -0.08 -13.21
C GLY A 88 -7.37 -0.16 -12.74
N GLY A 89 -6.50 0.74 -13.22
CA GLY A 89 -5.10 0.90 -12.82
C GLY A 89 -4.85 1.84 -11.64
N VAL A 90 -5.91 2.49 -11.13
CA VAL A 90 -5.89 3.22 -9.86
C VAL A 90 -6.51 2.37 -8.76
N GLY A 91 -7.68 1.78 -9.05
CA GLY A 91 -8.49 1.02 -8.09
C GLY A 91 -9.76 1.76 -7.69
N PHE A 92 -10.68 1.03 -7.06
CA PHE A 92 -11.97 1.58 -6.61
C PHE A 92 -11.81 2.53 -5.43
N ASP A 93 -10.92 2.19 -4.48
CA ASP A 93 -10.60 3.01 -3.31
C ASP A 93 -9.47 3.99 -3.67
N ILE A 94 -9.85 5.07 -4.36
CA ILE A 94 -8.91 6.08 -4.86
C ILE A 94 -8.23 6.77 -3.67
N CYS A 95 -6.90 6.83 -3.71
CA CYS A 95 -6.07 7.40 -2.63
C CYS A 95 -6.10 6.58 -1.32
N CYS A 96 -6.48 5.29 -1.36
CA CYS A 96 -6.20 4.37 -0.27
C CYS A 96 -4.71 4.47 0.10
N GLY A 97 -4.41 4.71 1.38
CA GLY A 97 -3.08 5.12 1.78
C GLY A 97 -2.80 4.93 3.26
N VAL A 98 -1.55 5.21 3.63
CA VAL A 98 -1.03 4.99 4.97
C VAL A 98 -0.42 6.29 5.47
N ARG A 99 -0.67 6.62 6.74
CA ARG A 99 -0.03 7.73 7.43
C ARG A 99 0.63 7.20 8.70
N LEU A 100 1.89 7.59 8.91
CA LEU A 100 2.64 7.28 10.12
C LEU A 100 2.74 8.53 11.00
N LEU A 101 2.29 8.42 12.25
CA LEU A 101 2.52 9.44 13.28
C LEU A 101 3.58 8.92 14.24
N VAL A 102 4.65 9.70 14.44
CA VAL A 102 5.75 9.36 15.33
C VAL A 102 5.66 10.24 16.58
N ALA A 103 5.52 9.61 17.75
CA ALA A 103 5.65 10.29 19.04
C ALA A 103 7.13 10.39 19.42
N ARG A 104 7.54 11.51 20.03
CA ARG A 104 8.95 11.80 20.38
C ARG A 104 9.38 11.23 21.74
N ASP A 105 8.50 10.50 22.42
CA ASP A 105 8.67 10.11 23.82
C ASP A 105 9.30 8.72 23.98
N ASP A 106 9.92 8.49 25.14
CA ASP A 106 10.69 7.30 25.49
C ASP A 106 9.81 6.05 25.65
N GLY A 107 9.61 5.34 24.53
CA GLY A 107 9.59 3.89 24.49
C GLY A 107 8.31 3.14 24.93
N ARG A 108 8.32 1.85 24.60
CA ARG A 108 7.29 0.85 24.93
C ARG A 108 6.95 0.79 26.42
N GLU A 109 7.90 1.15 27.29
CA GLU A 109 7.76 1.11 28.74
C GLU A 109 6.75 2.13 29.28
N ARG A 110 6.67 3.34 28.70
CA ARG A 110 5.66 4.33 29.10
C ARG A 110 4.24 3.96 28.65
N LEU A 111 4.14 3.15 27.60
CA LEU A 111 2.87 2.55 27.18
C LEU A 111 2.47 1.39 28.08
N ALA A 112 3.42 0.75 28.77
CA ALA A 112 3.12 -0.35 29.69
C ALA A 112 2.17 0.13 30.80
N GLY A 113 1.13 -0.66 31.07
CA GLY A 113 0.06 -0.30 32.01
C GLY A 113 -0.97 0.73 31.51
N ARG A 114 -0.71 1.44 30.40
CA ARG A 114 -1.63 2.43 29.81
C ARG A 114 -2.21 2.01 28.47
N LEU A 115 -1.56 1.05 27.79
CA LEU A 115 -1.90 0.61 26.44
C LEU A 115 -3.37 0.23 26.30
N THR A 116 -3.93 -0.54 27.24
CA THR A 116 -5.36 -0.92 27.22
C THR A 116 -6.26 0.31 27.17
N ARG A 117 -6.05 1.27 28.09
CA ARG A 117 -6.84 2.51 28.14
C ARG A 117 -6.68 3.35 26.87
N ILE A 118 -5.46 3.46 26.35
CA ILE A 118 -5.19 4.18 25.09
C ILE A 118 -5.96 3.51 23.94
N MET A 119 -5.91 2.19 23.85
CA MET A 119 -6.61 1.43 22.80
C MET A 119 -8.13 1.51 22.94
N ASP A 120 -8.66 1.56 24.17
CA ASP A 120 -10.09 1.80 24.42
C ASP A 120 -10.52 3.18 23.93
N GLU A 121 -9.75 4.22 24.26
CA GLU A 121 -10.04 5.59 23.81
C GLU A 121 -9.89 5.73 22.29
N LEU A 122 -8.84 5.17 21.69
CA LEU A 122 -8.69 5.14 20.23
C LEU A 122 -9.86 4.40 19.57
N GLY A 123 -10.26 3.26 20.13
CA GLY A 123 -11.41 2.49 19.69
C GLY A 123 -12.72 3.29 19.79
N ARG A 124 -12.89 4.12 20.81
CA ARG A 124 -14.08 4.95 20.97
C ARG A 124 -14.06 6.17 20.03
N LEU A 125 -12.90 6.80 19.86
CA LEU A 125 -12.72 8.04 19.11
C LEU A 125 -12.52 7.84 17.61
N THR A 126 -12.35 6.61 17.14
CA THR A 126 -12.18 6.29 15.71
C THR A 126 -13.41 5.57 15.18
N PRO A 127 -14.38 6.29 14.56
CA PRO A 127 -15.50 5.67 13.87
C PRO A 127 -15.01 4.69 12.80
N ARG A 128 -15.68 3.55 12.68
CA ARG A 128 -15.27 2.44 11.80
C ARG A 128 -16.45 1.56 11.42
N GLY A 129 -16.28 0.76 10.36
CA GLY A 129 -17.32 -0.08 9.77
C GLY A 129 -18.05 0.61 8.61
N THR A 130 -19.07 -0.04 8.06
CA THR A 130 -19.77 0.39 6.84
C THR A 130 -20.99 1.30 7.09
N GLY A 131 -21.18 1.77 8.33
CA GLY A 131 -22.32 2.62 8.71
C GLY A 131 -22.11 4.10 8.40
N CYS A 132 -23.22 4.87 8.32
CA CYS A 132 -23.16 6.31 8.17
C CYS A 132 -22.71 6.99 9.47
N GLY A 133 -21.63 7.76 9.43
CA GLY A 133 -21.11 8.52 10.57
C GLY A 133 -19.77 9.18 10.29
N GLY A 134 -19.31 10.02 11.23
CA GLY A 134 -18.02 10.71 11.12
C GLY A 134 -17.81 11.64 12.31
N LEU A 135 -16.54 11.95 12.61
CA LEU A 135 -16.18 12.96 13.62
C LEU A 135 -16.54 14.36 13.13
N TRP A 136 -16.31 14.62 11.84
CA TRP A 136 -16.74 15.84 11.17
C TRP A 136 -18.04 15.58 10.42
N ARG A 137 -19.11 16.23 10.87
CA ARG A 137 -20.39 16.26 10.14
C ARG A 137 -20.39 17.50 9.26
N LEU A 138 -20.41 17.28 7.95
CA LEU A 138 -20.53 18.35 6.98
C LEU A 138 -21.93 18.96 7.05
N THR A 139 -21.98 20.28 6.90
CA THR A 139 -23.20 21.07 7.01
C THR A 139 -24.05 21.04 5.74
N GLY A 140 -23.49 20.64 4.61
CA GLY A 140 -24.19 20.56 3.33
C GLY A 140 -23.28 20.18 2.15
N ARG A 141 -23.83 20.24 0.94
CA ARG A 141 -23.12 19.94 -0.32
C ARG A 141 -21.96 20.90 -0.58
N ASP A 142 -22.13 22.18 -0.27
CA ASP A 142 -21.10 23.19 -0.55
C ASP A 142 -19.83 22.93 0.26
N GLU A 143 -19.95 22.60 1.56
CA GLU A 143 -18.80 22.23 2.39
C GLU A 143 -18.13 20.95 1.89
N LEU A 144 -18.90 19.98 1.37
CA LEU A 144 -18.33 18.80 0.72
C LEU A 144 -17.54 19.16 -0.54
N GLU A 145 -18.03 20.08 -1.37
CA GLU A 145 -17.30 20.53 -2.57
C GLU A 145 -15.97 21.21 -2.20
N GLU A 146 -15.96 22.01 -1.14
CA GLU A 146 -14.74 22.63 -0.63
C GLU A 146 -13.74 21.59 -0.11
N VAL A 147 -14.21 20.55 0.61
CA VAL A 147 -13.36 19.41 1.01
C VAL A 147 -12.78 18.69 -0.22
N LEU A 148 -13.59 18.43 -1.25
CA LEU A 148 -13.16 17.71 -2.45
C LEU A 148 -12.15 18.52 -3.28
N ARG A 149 -12.31 19.85 -3.35
CA ARG A 149 -11.41 20.74 -4.09
C ARG A 149 -10.13 21.06 -3.30
N GLY A 150 -10.25 21.37 -2.02
CA GLY A 150 -9.14 21.82 -1.16
C GLY A 150 -8.40 20.70 -0.43
N GLY A 151 -8.95 19.49 -0.42
CA GLY A 151 -8.30 18.29 0.12
C GLY A 151 -7.82 18.46 1.57
N ALA A 152 -6.61 17.98 1.85
CA ALA A 152 -6.03 18.07 3.20
C ALA A 152 -5.82 19.52 3.66
N ALA A 153 -5.57 20.47 2.75
CA ALA A 153 -5.38 21.88 3.11
C ALA A 153 -6.65 22.47 3.72
N TYR A 154 -7.80 22.22 3.09
CA TYR A 154 -9.10 22.63 3.60
C TYR A 154 -9.41 22.01 4.97
N ALA A 155 -9.12 20.71 5.15
CA ALA A 155 -9.30 20.05 6.44
C ALA A 155 -8.43 20.68 7.54
N VAL A 156 -7.17 21.02 7.26
CA VAL A 156 -6.28 21.71 8.21
C VAL A 156 -6.81 23.10 8.57
N GLU A 157 -7.26 23.88 7.59
CA GLU A 157 -7.85 25.22 7.78
C GLU A 157 -9.10 25.19 8.68
N ARG A 158 -9.88 24.12 8.61
CA ARG A 158 -11.08 23.90 9.43
C ARG A 158 -10.77 23.29 10.80
N GLY A 159 -9.50 23.12 11.16
CA GLY A 159 -9.07 22.58 12.45
C GLY A 159 -9.09 21.06 12.55
N HIS A 160 -9.24 20.36 11.42
CA HIS A 160 -9.24 18.89 11.33
C HIS A 160 -7.87 18.30 10.93
N GLY A 161 -6.78 19.07 11.08
CA GLY A 161 -5.41 18.65 10.80
C GLY A 161 -4.38 19.68 11.28
N VAL A 162 -3.10 19.49 10.94
CA VAL A 162 -2.01 20.43 11.28
C VAL A 162 -1.18 20.82 10.07
N ARG A 163 -0.58 22.02 10.08
CA ARG A 163 0.18 22.60 8.94
C ARG A 163 1.24 21.67 8.32
N ARG A 164 1.90 20.83 9.12
CA ARG A 164 2.89 19.85 8.65
C ARG A 164 2.34 18.81 7.66
N ASP A 165 1.02 18.73 7.51
CA ASP A 165 0.38 17.74 6.64
C ASP A 165 0.39 18.14 5.14
N LEU A 166 0.97 19.29 4.77
CA LEU A 166 0.74 19.96 3.46
C LEU A 166 1.97 20.15 2.53
N ASP A 167 3.19 19.78 2.91
CA ASP A 167 4.41 20.19 2.17
C ASP A 167 4.76 19.29 0.95
N VAL A 168 4.70 19.82 -0.30
CA VAL A 168 5.23 19.20 -1.55
C VAL A 168 5.47 20.27 -2.65
N ASP A 169 6.59 20.26 -3.43
CA ASP A 169 6.61 20.43 -4.93
C ASP A 169 7.92 20.87 -5.68
N GLY A 170 8.14 20.25 -6.88
CA GLY A 170 8.36 20.93 -8.19
C GLY A 170 9.70 20.73 -8.96
N ARG A 171 9.83 20.29 -10.24
CA ARG A 171 8.97 19.99 -11.42
C ARG A 171 9.63 18.94 -12.38
N ARG A 172 8.85 18.28 -13.29
CA ARG A 172 9.21 17.16 -14.21
C ARG A 172 8.41 17.12 -15.54
N ARG A 173 8.80 16.24 -16.49
CA ARG A 173 8.02 15.80 -17.70
C ARG A 173 6.73 15.06 -17.32
N ARG A 174 5.74 15.01 -18.22
CA ARG A 174 4.36 14.60 -17.92
C ARG A 174 4.05 13.15 -18.34
N LEU A 175 4.08 12.22 -17.39
CA LEU A 175 3.60 10.84 -17.55
C LEU A 175 2.34 10.64 -16.70
N CYS A 176 1.42 9.80 -17.16
CA CYS A 176 0.33 9.30 -16.32
C CYS A 176 0.76 7.97 -15.69
N VAL A 177 1.21 8.02 -14.43
CA VAL A 177 1.63 6.82 -13.69
C VAL A 177 0.47 6.25 -12.90
N HIS A 178 0.03 5.06 -13.29
CA HIS A 178 -0.98 4.25 -12.62
C HIS A 178 -0.30 3.44 -11.51
N ARG A 179 -0.80 3.55 -10.28
CA ARG A 179 -0.39 2.72 -9.15
C ARG A 179 -1.64 2.15 -8.49
N LYS A 180 -1.78 0.83 -8.45
CA LYS A 180 -2.86 0.14 -7.76
C LYS A 180 -2.27 -0.82 -6.76
N GLY A 181 -2.38 -0.49 -5.47
CA GLY A 181 -1.64 -1.21 -4.44
C GLY A 181 -0.13 -1.12 -4.67
N ALA A 182 0.37 0.06 -5.04
CA ALA A 182 1.79 0.34 -5.14
C ALA A 182 2.05 1.76 -4.64
N THR A 183 3.23 2.00 -4.08
CA THR A 183 3.59 3.24 -3.41
C THR A 183 4.65 3.99 -4.20
N ARG A 184 4.62 5.33 -4.17
CA ARG A 184 5.69 6.16 -4.72
C ARG A 184 6.93 6.10 -3.79
N ALA A 185 8.13 6.07 -4.37
CA ALA A 185 9.39 5.93 -3.66
C ALA A 185 10.48 6.80 -4.31
N LEU A 186 10.35 8.12 -4.24
CA LEU A 186 11.30 9.05 -4.85
C LEU A 186 12.72 8.91 -4.24
N PRO A 187 13.78 8.96 -5.07
CA PRO A 187 15.16 8.79 -4.63
C PRO A 187 15.65 9.98 -3.80
N PRO A 188 16.74 9.81 -3.01
CA PRO A 188 17.46 10.93 -2.44
C PRO A 188 17.86 11.96 -3.52
N GLY A 189 17.81 13.24 -3.19
CA GLY A 189 18.10 14.34 -4.11
C GLY A 189 16.98 14.67 -5.10
N HIS A 190 15.87 13.93 -5.10
CA HIS A 190 14.79 14.18 -6.04
C HIS A 190 14.09 15.53 -5.74
N PRO A 191 13.87 16.42 -6.74
CA PRO A 191 13.35 17.77 -6.51
C PRO A 191 11.91 17.81 -5.96
N GLY A 192 11.18 16.71 -6.10
CA GLY A 192 9.84 16.54 -5.51
C GLY A 192 9.84 16.17 -4.02
N LEU A 193 11.00 16.06 -3.37
CA LEU A 193 11.09 15.77 -1.93
C LEU A 193 11.11 17.07 -1.11
N PRO A 194 10.47 17.08 0.06
CA PRO A 194 10.71 18.09 1.09
C PRO A 194 12.19 18.16 1.48
N GLY A 195 12.66 19.36 1.85
CA GLY A 195 14.08 19.62 2.10
C GLY A 195 14.70 18.67 3.14
N ASP A 196 13.96 18.35 4.20
CA ASP A 196 14.37 17.45 5.29
C ASP A 196 14.44 15.97 4.88
N LEU A 197 13.80 15.58 3.77
CA LEU A 197 13.81 14.21 3.23
C LEU A 197 14.77 14.02 2.06
N THR A 198 15.39 15.10 1.58
CA THR A 198 16.24 15.08 0.39
C THR A 198 17.40 14.09 0.52
N SER A 199 18.05 14.00 1.68
CA SER A 199 19.19 13.11 1.89
C SER A 199 18.80 11.65 2.11
N SER A 200 17.59 11.40 2.62
CA SER A 200 17.12 10.05 2.95
C SER A 200 16.39 9.35 1.80
N GLY A 201 15.78 10.11 0.88
CA GLY A 201 14.76 9.62 -0.05
C GLY A 201 13.36 9.66 0.56
N GLU A 202 12.34 9.43 -0.28
CA GLU A 202 10.93 9.44 0.16
C GLU A 202 10.67 8.31 1.16
N PRO A 203 10.12 8.59 2.36
CA PRO A 203 9.64 7.55 3.24
C PRO A 203 8.51 6.73 2.60
N VAL A 204 8.66 5.41 2.62
CA VAL A 204 7.68 4.45 2.11
C VAL A 204 7.13 3.67 3.29
N LEU A 205 5.81 3.60 3.40
CA LEU A 205 5.13 2.88 4.47
C LEU A 205 4.53 1.59 3.91
N VAL A 206 4.98 0.45 4.41
CA VAL A 206 4.49 -0.89 4.00
C VAL A 206 3.84 -1.55 5.22
N PRO A 207 2.52 -1.37 5.41
CA PRO A 207 1.78 -2.11 6.43
C PRO A 207 1.79 -3.61 6.15
N GLY A 208 1.98 -4.39 7.21
CA GLY A 208 1.67 -5.81 7.17
C GLY A 208 0.20 -6.07 7.42
N THR A 209 -0.08 -6.88 8.43
CA THR A 209 -1.43 -7.22 8.87
C THR A 209 -1.66 -6.72 10.29
N MET A 210 -2.85 -6.95 10.83
CA MET A 210 -3.11 -6.64 12.25
C MET A 210 -2.27 -7.45 13.25
N GLY A 211 -1.63 -8.54 12.80
CA GLY A 211 -0.84 -9.42 13.65
C GLY A 211 0.63 -9.54 13.23
N THR A 212 1.08 -8.83 12.20
CA THR A 212 2.45 -8.91 11.69
C THR A 212 3.10 -7.53 11.68
N ALA A 213 4.40 -7.49 11.38
CA ALA A 213 5.13 -6.23 11.36
C ALA A 213 4.66 -5.29 10.24
N SER A 214 4.95 -4.02 10.39
CA SER A 214 4.92 -3.03 9.31
C SER A 214 6.34 -2.52 9.08
N HIS A 215 6.63 -1.96 7.91
CA HIS A 215 7.95 -1.46 7.58
C HIS A 215 7.93 0.00 7.16
N VAL A 216 8.98 0.70 7.54
CA VAL A 216 9.36 1.99 6.96
C VAL A 216 10.56 1.72 6.07
N LEU A 217 10.46 2.15 4.82
CA LEU A 217 11.52 2.09 3.83
C LEU A 217 11.79 3.51 3.31
N ALA A 218 12.79 3.66 2.46
CA ALA A 218 13.09 4.89 1.76
C ALA A 218 13.34 4.62 0.27
N GLY A 219 12.94 5.55 -0.60
CA GLY A 219 13.26 5.49 -2.02
C GLY A 219 14.78 5.38 -2.26
N THR A 220 15.15 4.71 -3.35
CA THR A 220 16.53 4.37 -3.73
C THR A 220 16.92 5.09 -5.01
N ALA A 221 18.22 5.37 -5.17
CA ALA A 221 18.75 6.14 -6.30
C ALA A 221 18.41 5.53 -7.68
N ASP A 222 18.33 4.21 -7.78
CA ASP A 222 18.14 3.50 -9.06
C ASP A 222 16.75 3.74 -9.69
N GLY A 223 15.76 4.14 -8.89
CA GLY A 223 14.48 4.64 -9.42
C GLY A 223 13.68 3.69 -10.31
N VAL A 224 13.74 2.39 -10.01
CA VAL A 224 13.07 1.33 -10.78
C VAL A 224 11.54 1.49 -10.75
N ALA A 225 10.86 1.00 -11.79
CA ALA A 225 9.39 1.01 -11.91
C ALA A 225 8.77 2.40 -11.70
N PHE A 226 9.38 3.43 -12.29
CA PHE A 226 8.95 4.83 -12.18
C PHE A 226 8.93 5.34 -10.74
N HIS A 227 9.97 5.00 -9.96
CA HIS A 227 10.08 5.29 -8.53
C HIS A 227 8.88 4.73 -7.76
N SER A 228 8.63 3.43 -7.91
CA SER A 228 7.50 2.76 -7.25
C SER A 228 7.93 1.48 -6.55
N THR A 229 7.18 1.11 -5.51
CA THR A 229 7.47 -0.04 -4.64
C THR A 229 6.16 -0.66 -4.11
N ALA A 230 6.27 -1.79 -3.40
CA ALA A 230 5.17 -2.45 -2.69
C ALA A 230 4.38 -1.50 -1.77
N HIS A 231 3.12 -1.82 -1.54
CA HIS A 231 2.22 -1.06 -0.67
C HIS A 231 1.83 -1.79 0.62
N GLY A 232 2.04 -3.11 0.70
CA GLY A 232 1.69 -3.88 1.88
C GLY A 232 2.06 -5.35 1.74
N ALA A 233 1.39 -6.21 2.48
CA ALA A 233 1.62 -7.66 2.40
C ALA A 233 1.00 -8.29 1.12
N GLY A 234 -0.10 -7.76 0.61
CA GLY A 234 -0.86 -8.39 -0.48
C GLY A 234 -1.66 -9.62 -0.04
N ARG A 235 -2.86 -9.80 -0.59
CA ARG A 235 -3.76 -10.89 -0.17
C ARG A 235 -3.47 -12.18 -0.93
N MET A 236 -3.53 -13.30 -0.22
CA MET A 236 -3.53 -14.66 -0.78
C MET A 236 -4.94 -15.26 -0.80
N HIS A 237 -5.82 -14.83 0.10
CA HIS A 237 -7.18 -15.33 0.22
C HIS A 237 -8.21 -14.21 0.10
N SER A 238 -9.32 -14.51 -0.58
CA SER A 238 -10.47 -13.60 -0.60
C SER A 238 -11.02 -13.37 0.81
N ARG A 239 -11.67 -12.23 1.05
CA ARG A 239 -12.31 -11.94 2.35
C ARG A 239 -13.30 -13.05 2.74
N HIS A 240 -14.08 -13.51 1.76
CA HIS A 240 -15.06 -14.58 1.97
C HIS A 240 -14.41 -15.92 2.35
N GLN A 241 -13.29 -16.26 1.72
CA GLN A 241 -12.53 -17.46 2.08
C GLN A 241 -11.92 -17.34 3.47
N ALA A 242 -11.33 -16.19 3.81
CA ALA A 242 -10.76 -15.94 5.14
C ALA A 242 -11.84 -16.04 6.24
N ALA A 243 -12.99 -15.37 6.05
CA ALA A 243 -14.10 -15.40 7.00
C ALA A 243 -14.73 -16.79 7.21
N ARG A 244 -14.62 -17.70 6.23
CA ARG A 244 -15.09 -19.08 6.38
C ARG A 244 -14.15 -19.95 7.22
N ASN A 245 -12.87 -19.65 7.18
CA ASN A 245 -11.82 -20.51 7.73
C ASN A 245 -11.26 -20.00 9.06
N VAL A 246 -11.61 -18.76 9.44
CA VAL A 246 -11.06 -18.10 10.63
C VAL A 246 -12.19 -17.68 11.56
N ASP A 247 -12.07 -18.09 12.81
CA ASP A 247 -12.90 -17.58 13.90
C ASP A 247 -12.31 -16.26 14.42
N GLY A 248 -13.09 -15.18 14.32
CA GLY A 248 -12.63 -13.85 14.72
C GLY A 248 -12.44 -13.69 16.23
N GLU A 249 -13.26 -14.34 17.06
CA GLU A 249 -13.12 -14.24 18.51
C GLU A 249 -11.86 -14.97 18.98
N ARG A 250 -11.62 -16.18 18.46
CA ARG A 250 -10.39 -16.92 18.70
C ARG A 250 -9.16 -16.14 18.23
N LEU A 251 -9.21 -15.58 17.01
CA LEU A 251 -8.12 -14.75 16.48
C LEU A 251 -7.82 -13.55 17.38
N ALA A 252 -8.85 -12.90 17.94
CA ALA A 252 -8.64 -11.81 18.89
C ALA A 252 -7.96 -12.29 20.18
N GLY A 253 -8.28 -13.50 20.66
CA GLY A 253 -7.58 -14.17 21.76
C GLY A 253 -6.10 -14.40 21.43
N ASP A 254 -5.81 -15.05 20.32
CA ASP A 254 -4.45 -15.37 19.87
C ASP A 254 -3.58 -14.11 19.72
N LEU A 255 -4.16 -12.99 19.25
CA LEU A 255 -3.46 -11.70 19.16
C LEU A 255 -3.16 -11.12 20.54
N ARG A 256 -4.10 -11.20 21.50
CA ARG A 256 -3.89 -10.73 22.88
C ARG A 256 -2.82 -11.55 23.60
N ASP A 257 -2.77 -12.86 23.38
CA ASP A 257 -1.74 -13.75 23.94
C ASP A 257 -0.34 -13.38 23.42
N ARG A 258 -0.26 -12.82 22.21
CA ARG A 258 0.96 -12.25 21.62
C ARG A 258 1.25 -10.81 22.06
N GLY A 259 0.45 -10.26 22.98
CA GLY A 259 0.59 -8.90 23.50
C GLY A 259 0.00 -7.81 22.60
N ILE A 260 -0.86 -8.15 21.65
CA ILE A 260 -1.49 -7.21 20.72
C ILE A 260 -2.93 -6.94 21.16
N GLN A 261 -3.20 -5.72 21.61
CA GLN A 261 -4.55 -5.30 22.00
C GLN A 261 -5.45 -5.11 20.78
N VAL A 262 -6.63 -5.75 20.72
CA VAL A 262 -7.53 -5.67 19.56
C VAL A 262 -8.85 -4.99 19.92
N ARG A 263 -9.30 -4.06 19.08
CA ARG A 263 -10.65 -3.46 19.09
C ARG A 263 -11.28 -3.58 17.71
N ALA A 264 -12.04 -4.66 17.50
CA ALA A 264 -12.78 -4.89 16.26
C ALA A 264 -14.15 -4.18 16.30
N ALA A 265 -14.73 -3.88 15.14
CA ALA A 265 -16.15 -3.54 15.01
C ALA A 265 -17.02 -4.79 14.85
N SER A 266 -16.50 -5.85 14.25
CA SER A 266 -17.17 -7.15 14.15
C SER A 266 -16.17 -8.30 14.12
N TRP A 267 -16.58 -9.47 14.62
CA TRP A 267 -15.76 -10.69 14.55
C TRP A 267 -15.51 -11.14 13.11
N ARG A 268 -16.53 -10.99 12.26
CA ARG A 268 -16.41 -11.27 10.83
C ARG A 268 -15.37 -10.38 10.15
N GLY A 269 -15.42 -9.06 10.37
CA GLY A 269 -14.44 -8.13 9.80
C GLY A 269 -13.01 -8.44 10.26
N LEU A 270 -12.86 -8.89 11.51
CA LEU A 270 -11.58 -9.36 12.02
C LEU A 270 -11.11 -10.64 11.28
N ALA A 271 -11.99 -11.61 11.06
CA ALA A 271 -11.69 -12.83 10.32
C ALA A 271 -11.35 -12.57 8.83
N GLU A 272 -12.04 -11.63 8.18
CA GLU A 272 -11.77 -11.23 6.78
C GLU A 272 -10.36 -10.66 6.58
N GLU A 273 -9.77 -10.13 7.65
CA GLU A 273 -8.48 -9.44 7.69
C GLU A 273 -7.39 -10.25 8.41
N ALA A 274 -7.63 -11.54 8.62
CA ALA A 274 -6.75 -12.42 9.37
C ALA A 274 -5.33 -12.48 8.77
N PRO A 275 -4.25 -12.56 9.59
CA PRO A 275 -2.89 -12.52 9.08
C PRO A 275 -2.57 -13.60 8.04
N GLN A 276 -3.18 -14.79 8.15
CA GLN A 276 -2.93 -15.90 7.23
C GLN A 276 -3.55 -15.68 5.84
N ALA A 277 -4.44 -14.68 5.69
CA ALA A 277 -5.02 -14.31 4.41
C ALA A 277 -4.08 -13.46 3.53
N TYR A 278 -2.90 -13.11 4.06
CA TYR A 278 -1.91 -12.22 3.45
C TYR A 278 -0.56 -12.91 3.30
N LYS A 279 0.26 -12.47 2.34
CA LYS A 279 1.64 -12.93 2.19
C LYS A 279 2.50 -12.48 3.38
N ASP A 280 3.68 -13.05 3.53
CA ASP A 280 4.64 -12.54 4.50
C ASP A 280 5.21 -11.18 4.07
N VAL A 281 4.92 -10.15 4.87
CA VAL A 281 5.39 -8.78 4.65
C VAL A 281 6.91 -8.66 4.80
N ASP A 282 7.54 -9.47 5.67
CA ASP A 282 8.99 -9.46 5.83
C ASP A 282 9.67 -9.94 4.53
N GLU A 283 9.06 -10.92 3.84
CA GLU A 283 9.49 -11.43 2.55
C GLU A 283 9.25 -10.41 1.41
N VAL A 284 8.07 -9.78 1.37
CA VAL A 284 7.76 -8.70 0.41
C VAL A 284 8.81 -7.59 0.51
N VAL A 285 9.17 -7.17 1.73
CA VAL A 285 10.19 -6.13 1.95
C VAL A 285 11.58 -6.64 1.57
N ARG A 286 11.91 -7.91 1.82
CA ARG A 286 13.18 -8.50 1.39
C ARG A 286 13.32 -8.45 -0.13
N VAL A 287 12.31 -8.88 -0.88
CA VAL A 287 12.30 -8.83 -2.35
C VAL A 287 12.35 -7.39 -2.86
N THR A 288 11.67 -6.47 -2.17
CA THR A 288 11.71 -5.03 -2.46
C THR A 288 13.13 -4.48 -2.41
N GLU A 289 13.87 -4.76 -1.34
CA GLU A 289 15.26 -4.32 -1.18
C GLU A 289 16.20 -4.99 -2.18
N ARG A 290 16.04 -6.29 -2.44
CA ARG A 290 16.89 -7.04 -3.36
C ARG A 290 16.80 -6.57 -4.81
N ASN A 291 15.67 -5.96 -5.17
CA ASN A 291 15.45 -5.35 -6.49
C ASN A 291 15.76 -3.85 -6.53
N GLY A 292 16.24 -3.28 -5.43
CA GLY A 292 16.53 -1.84 -5.35
C GLY A 292 15.29 -0.96 -5.51
N LEU A 293 14.09 -1.46 -5.19
CA LEU A 293 12.83 -0.69 -5.28
C LEU A 293 12.70 0.32 -4.14
N ALA A 294 13.15 -0.05 -2.94
CA ALA A 294 13.26 0.79 -1.76
C ALA A 294 14.22 0.14 -0.76
N ARG A 295 14.82 0.94 0.14
CA ARG A 295 15.75 0.48 1.19
C ARG A 295 15.04 0.45 2.54
N ARG A 296 15.17 -0.62 3.32
CA ARG A 296 14.59 -0.69 4.66
C ARG A 296 15.21 0.34 5.60
N VAL A 297 14.37 0.95 6.41
CA VAL A 297 14.74 1.93 7.44
C VAL A 297 14.39 1.38 8.83
N ALA A 298 13.16 0.91 9.02
CA ALA A 298 12.71 0.39 10.30
C ALA A 298 11.65 -0.72 10.12
N ARG A 299 11.60 -1.62 11.10
CA ARG A 299 10.53 -2.61 11.25
C ARG A 299 9.74 -2.27 12.51
N LEU A 300 8.42 -2.13 12.35
CA LEU A 300 7.48 -1.75 13.39
C LEU A 300 6.69 -2.98 13.83
N VAL A 301 6.59 -3.21 15.14
CA VAL A 301 5.83 -4.33 15.71
C VAL A 301 4.53 -3.80 16.31
N PRO A 302 3.36 -4.37 15.96
CA PRO A 302 2.09 -3.89 16.49
C PRO A 302 1.99 -4.17 17.99
N LEU A 303 1.51 -3.18 18.74
CA LEU A 303 1.12 -3.32 20.16
C LEU A 303 -0.41 -3.31 20.33
N GLY A 304 -1.12 -2.71 19.37
CA GLY A 304 -2.57 -2.73 19.35
C GLY A 304 -3.13 -2.34 17.99
N VAL A 305 -4.34 -2.82 17.71
CA VAL A 305 -5.05 -2.61 16.45
C VAL A 305 -6.51 -2.24 16.73
N VAL A 306 -6.95 -1.15 16.10
CA VAL A 306 -8.36 -0.81 15.96
C VAL A 306 -8.78 -1.17 14.54
N LYS A 307 -9.81 -2.00 14.37
CA LYS A 307 -10.21 -2.54 13.07
C LYS A 307 -11.73 -2.42 12.84
N GLY A 308 -12.09 -1.92 11.67
CA GLY A 308 -13.48 -1.77 11.19
C GLY A 308 -14.12 -3.06 10.72
#